data_AF-A0A7W9G2G7-F1
#
_entry.id   AF-A0A7W9G2G7-F1
#
_cell.length_a   1.000
_cell.length_b   1.000
_cell.length_c   1.000
_cell.angle_alpha   90.00
_cell.angle_beta   90.00
_cell.angle_gamma   90.00
#
_symmetry.space_group_name_H-M   'P 1'
#
loop_
_entity.id
_entity.type
_entity.pdbx_description
1 polymer ?
#
loop_
_entity_poly.entity_id
_entity_poly.type
_entity_poly.pdbx_seq_one_letter_code
_entity_poly.pdbx_strand_id
1 'polypeptide(L)'
;MDTAMRPPADPQGAKGFVAKLLADRHSVPFSIALHLVPGAAIVAVYAFIAAPLVRAINFPIFLAWAIALAIVLFPLQLFLLWLGKQQTGRFTMKGVVHYRDKPLSRRKVFWLGAACLVWMTVVSLSLTPLDNIVYDWFFTWVDYQGAGPDGTTYLQGYPQELVITTLLICAPFTGFTLPLLEEYYFRGFLLPRLPQLGKWAPFFNTFFFSVYHFWAPWTVLSKLVFLYPGVWLAWKKQDIRISIAMHPGSALLMTVVGVIALASGATSI
;
A
#
# COMPACT_ATOMS: atom_id res chain seq x y z
N MET A 1 -11.70 -19.50 26.34
CA MET A 1 -12.26 -19.96 25.05
C MET A 1 -11.11 -20.17 24.11
N ASP A 2 -10.61 -21.41 24.07
CA ASP A 2 -9.50 -21.82 23.22
C ASP A 2 -9.91 -21.76 21.75
N THR A 3 -9.38 -20.79 21.02
CA THR A 3 -9.34 -20.85 19.56
C THR A 3 -8.26 -21.85 19.18
N ALA A 4 -8.63 -23.13 19.16
CA ALA A 4 -7.80 -24.18 18.59
C ALA A 4 -7.45 -23.79 17.15
N MET A 5 -6.18 -23.45 16.92
CA MET A 5 -5.65 -23.26 15.59
C MET A 5 -5.90 -24.53 14.78
N ARG A 6 -6.56 -24.40 13.63
CA ARG A 6 -6.66 -25.47 12.65
C ARG A 6 -5.25 -26.03 12.39
N PRO A 7 -5.08 -27.36 12.32
CA PRO A 7 -3.79 -27.93 11.96
C PRO A 7 -3.36 -27.38 10.58
N PRO A 8 -2.06 -27.10 10.38
CA PRO A 8 -1.55 -26.58 9.13
C PRO A 8 -1.90 -27.54 8.00
N ALA A 9 -2.47 -27.00 6.91
CA ALA A 9 -2.57 -27.77 5.68
C ALA A 9 -1.14 -28.00 5.19
N ASP A 10 -0.66 -29.24 5.27
CA ASP A 10 0.63 -29.65 4.74
C ASP A 10 0.69 -29.22 3.27
N PRO A 11 1.58 -28.27 2.89
CA PRO A 11 1.62 -27.76 1.53
C PRO A 11 2.01 -28.91 0.61
N GLN A 12 1.02 -29.45 -0.10
CA GLN A 12 1.20 -30.57 -1.03
C GLN A 12 2.41 -30.33 -1.93
N GLY A 13 3.55 -30.97 -1.62
CA GLY A 13 4.73 -31.03 -2.47
C GLY A 13 5.54 -29.73 -2.65
N ALA A 14 5.26 -28.64 -1.94
CA ALA A 14 6.07 -27.42 -2.07
C ALA A 14 7.47 -27.64 -1.48
N LYS A 15 8.53 -27.46 -2.28
CA LYS A 15 9.94 -27.60 -1.85
C LYS A 15 10.68 -26.27 -1.94
N GLY A 16 11.71 -26.11 -1.11
CA GLY A 16 12.63 -24.97 -1.16
C GLY A 16 11.96 -23.63 -0.85
N PHE A 17 12.21 -22.62 -1.69
CA PHE A 17 11.79 -21.24 -1.43
C PHE A 17 10.25 -21.07 -1.36
N VAL A 18 9.51 -21.84 -2.17
CA VAL A 18 8.04 -21.81 -2.16
C VAL A 18 7.48 -22.28 -0.81
N ALA A 19 8.05 -23.34 -0.24
CA ALA A 19 7.66 -23.80 1.10
C ALA A 19 7.91 -22.74 2.17
N LYS A 20 9.06 -22.04 2.08
CA LYS A 20 9.40 -20.94 2.99
C LYS A 20 8.41 -19.78 2.87
N LEU A 21 7.94 -19.46 1.67
CA LEU A 21 6.93 -18.42 1.43
C LEU A 21 5.56 -18.81 1.97
N LEU A 22 5.15 -20.06 1.76
CA LEU A 22 3.85 -20.58 2.15
C LEU A 22 3.76 -20.91 3.65
N ALA A 23 4.89 -21.04 4.35
CA ALA A 23 4.93 -21.32 5.78
C ALA A 23 4.08 -20.33 6.60
N ASP A 24 3.42 -20.85 7.64
CA ASP A 24 2.60 -20.06 8.57
C ASP A 24 3.43 -19.07 9.40
N ARG A 25 4.74 -19.27 9.45
CA ARG A 25 5.67 -18.42 10.19
C ARG A 25 6.88 -18.07 9.33
N HIS A 26 7.08 -16.78 9.10
CA HIS A 26 8.31 -16.25 8.52
C HIS A 26 9.30 -15.86 9.62
N SER A 27 10.59 -16.11 9.39
CA SER A 27 11.65 -15.52 10.24
C SER A 27 11.64 -14.00 10.10
N VAL A 28 11.97 -13.27 11.17
CA VAL A 28 11.96 -11.80 11.16
C VAL A 28 12.78 -11.19 10.01
N PRO A 29 14.04 -11.58 9.73
CA PRO A 29 14.81 -11.00 8.62
C PRO A 29 14.15 -11.25 7.25
N PHE A 30 13.57 -12.43 7.07
CA PHE A 30 12.85 -12.76 5.84
C PHE A 30 11.60 -11.89 5.66
N SER A 31 10.84 -11.68 6.72
CA SER A 31 9.70 -10.74 6.67
C SER A 31 10.15 -9.33 6.37
N ILE A 32 11.22 -8.82 7.00
CA ILE A 32 11.77 -7.48 6.68
C ILE A 32 12.10 -7.38 5.19
N ALA A 33 12.83 -8.37 4.64
CA ALA A 33 13.16 -8.40 3.22
C ALA A 33 11.91 -8.38 2.34
N LEU A 34 10.89 -9.20 2.65
CA LEU A 34 9.63 -9.22 1.89
C LEU A 34 8.86 -7.90 1.98
N HIS A 35 8.96 -7.15 3.09
CA HIS A 35 8.33 -5.82 3.16
C HIS A 35 9.07 -4.80 2.30
N LEU A 36 10.42 -4.81 2.33
CA LEU A 36 11.24 -3.74 1.76
C LEU A 36 11.58 -3.94 0.28
N VAL A 37 11.79 -5.18 -0.18
CA VAL A 37 12.19 -5.46 -1.58
C VAL A 37 11.23 -4.86 -2.61
N PRO A 38 9.89 -4.96 -2.46
CA PRO A 38 8.98 -4.34 -3.41
C PRO A 38 9.17 -2.81 -3.52
N GLY A 39 9.46 -2.14 -2.41
CA GLY A 39 9.66 -0.69 -2.38
C GLY A 39 10.93 -0.28 -3.10
N ALA A 40 12.02 -1.01 -2.87
CA ALA A 40 13.28 -0.79 -3.56
C ALA A 40 13.14 -1.03 -5.07
N ALA A 41 12.37 -2.06 -5.45
CA ALA A 41 12.05 -2.33 -6.85
C ALA A 41 11.25 -1.18 -7.49
N ILE A 42 10.27 -0.61 -6.79
CA ILE A 42 9.49 0.55 -7.28
C ILE A 42 10.40 1.74 -7.56
N VAL A 43 11.28 2.07 -6.62
CA VAL A 43 12.27 3.16 -6.80
C VAL A 43 13.18 2.90 -7.99
N ALA A 44 13.69 1.67 -8.15
CA ALA A 44 14.53 1.31 -9.28
C ALA A 44 13.78 1.42 -10.62
N VAL A 45 12.55 0.89 -10.71
CA VAL A 45 11.72 1.00 -11.91
C VAL A 45 11.40 2.46 -12.21
N TYR A 46 11.07 3.26 -11.20
CA TYR A 46 10.86 4.69 -11.37
C TYR A 46 12.09 5.37 -11.98
N ALA A 47 13.26 5.20 -11.36
CA ALA A 47 14.48 5.88 -11.75
C ALA A 47 14.98 5.48 -13.15
N PHE A 48 14.98 4.19 -13.46
CA PHE A 48 15.62 3.65 -14.66
C PHE A 48 14.68 3.45 -15.85
N ILE A 49 13.36 3.40 -15.63
CA ILE A 49 12.38 3.08 -16.68
C ILE A 49 11.31 4.17 -16.78
N ALA A 50 10.53 4.37 -15.71
CA ALA A 50 9.30 5.16 -15.81
C ALA A 50 9.58 6.66 -15.95
N ALA A 51 10.50 7.21 -15.15
CA ALA A 51 10.81 8.64 -15.17
C ALA A 51 11.48 9.08 -16.49
N PRO A 52 12.47 8.36 -17.06
CA PRO A 52 12.99 8.66 -18.39
C PRO A 52 11.91 8.63 -19.48
N LEU A 53 11.03 7.61 -19.46
CA LEU A 53 9.94 7.47 -20.45
C LEU A 53 8.95 8.63 -20.38
N VAL A 54 8.46 8.95 -19.18
CA VAL A 54 7.45 9.99 -18.97
C VAL A 54 7.98 11.38 -19.30
N ARG A 55 9.26 11.64 -19.00
CA ARG A 55 9.94 12.88 -19.42
C ARG A 55 10.04 12.98 -20.94
N ALA A 56 10.35 11.88 -21.64
CA ALA A 56 10.45 11.89 -23.10
C ALA A 56 9.14 12.27 -23.81
N ILE A 57 7.98 12.02 -23.16
CA ILE A 57 6.65 12.38 -23.69
C ILE A 57 6.08 13.66 -23.07
N ASN A 58 6.83 14.36 -22.20
CA ASN A 58 6.42 15.60 -21.52
C ASN A 58 5.12 15.49 -20.69
N PHE A 59 4.87 14.35 -20.06
CA PHE A 59 3.75 14.18 -19.12
C PHE A 59 4.16 14.55 -17.68
N PRO A 60 3.20 14.93 -16.82
CA PRO A 60 3.43 15.08 -15.38
C PRO A 60 4.09 13.85 -14.76
N ILE A 61 5.11 14.09 -13.92
CA ILE A 61 5.95 13.02 -13.37
C ILE A 61 5.18 12.03 -12.47
N PHE A 62 3.98 12.41 -12.01
CA PHE A 62 3.05 11.50 -11.34
C PHE A 62 2.77 10.22 -12.13
N LEU A 63 2.72 10.31 -13.47
CA LEU A 63 2.54 9.15 -14.33
C LEU A 63 3.67 8.13 -14.17
N ALA A 64 4.91 8.59 -13.93
CA ALA A 64 6.05 7.71 -13.75
C ALA A 64 5.92 6.88 -12.45
N TRP A 65 5.39 7.49 -11.39
CA TRP A 65 5.08 6.77 -10.15
C TRP A 65 4.00 5.72 -10.36
N ALA A 66 2.92 6.06 -11.07
CA ALA A 66 1.85 5.11 -11.40
C ALA A 66 2.37 3.91 -12.21
N ILE A 67 3.23 4.16 -13.21
CA ILE A 67 3.88 3.11 -14.01
C ILE A 67 4.78 2.22 -13.12
N ALA A 68 5.63 2.83 -12.30
CA ALA A 68 6.55 2.08 -11.45
C ALA A 68 5.83 1.18 -10.44
N LEU A 69 4.78 1.71 -9.79
CA LEU A 69 3.92 0.94 -8.89
C LEU A 69 3.22 -0.19 -9.64
N ALA A 70 2.67 0.06 -10.83
CA ALA A 70 1.99 -0.96 -11.62
C ALA A 70 2.95 -2.10 -12.02
N ILE A 71 4.15 -1.77 -12.52
CA ILE A 71 5.17 -2.75 -12.92
C ILE A 71 5.58 -3.66 -11.77
N VAL A 72 5.54 -3.19 -10.52
CA VAL A 72 5.93 -4.02 -9.36
C VAL A 72 4.74 -4.72 -8.72
N LEU A 73 3.62 -4.02 -8.49
CA LEU A 73 2.49 -4.55 -7.73
C LEU A 73 1.63 -5.53 -8.52
N PHE A 74 1.46 -5.36 -9.84
CA PHE A 74 0.73 -6.36 -10.63
C PHE A 74 1.43 -7.71 -10.67
N PRO A 75 2.76 -7.81 -10.93
CA PRO A 75 3.48 -9.06 -10.79
C PRO A 75 3.41 -9.64 -9.38
N LEU A 76 3.42 -8.81 -8.33
CA LEU A 76 3.26 -9.28 -6.95
C LEU A 76 1.90 -9.94 -6.74
N GLN A 77 0.83 -9.39 -7.31
CA GLN A 77 -0.50 -9.99 -7.30
C GLN A 77 -0.55 -11.31 -8.08
N LEU A 78 0.09 -11.38 -9.26
CA LEU A 78 0.21 -12.60 -10.03
C LEU A 78 1.01 -13.68 -9.27
N PHE A 79 2.04 -13.26 -8.55
CA PHE A 79 2.84 -14.11 -7.68
C PHE A 79 2.00 -14.71 -6.54
N LEU A 80 1.13 -13.92 -5.89
CA LEU A 80 0.19 -14.45 -4.89
C LEU A 80 -0.78 -15.49 -5.47
N LEU A 81 -1.29 -15.26 -6.70
CA LEU A 81 -2.13 -16.24 -7.40
C LEU A 81 -1.36 -17.51 -7.76
N TRP A 82 -0.11 -17.36 -8.18
CA TRP A 82 0.78 -18.48 -8.47
C TRP A 82 1.11 -19.29 -7.21
N LEU A 83 1.36 -18.64 -6.06
CA LEU A 83 1.52 -19.32 -4.78
C LEU A 83 0.27 -20.14 -4.43
N GLY A 84 -0.93 -19.61 -4.67
CA GLY A 84 -2.16 -20.38 -4.44
C GLY A 84 -2.31 -21.54 -5.42
N LYS A 85 -1.79 -21.43 -6.64
CA LYS A 85 -1.68 -22.56 -7.58
C LYS A 85 -0.75 -23.63 -7.04
N GLN A 86 0.40 -23.26 -6.46
CA GLN A 86 1.31 -24.23 -5.85
C GLN A 86 0.66 -24.97 -4.68
N GLN A 87 -0.22 -24.30 -3.92
CA GLN A 87 -0.86 -24.90 -2.74
C GLN A 87 -2.16 -25.68 -3.07
N THR A 88 -2.92 -25.27 -4.09
CA THR A 88 -4.28 -25.76 -4.35
C THR A 88 -4.50 -26.31 -5.76
N GLY A 89 -3.48 -26.24 -6.63
CA GLY A 89 -3.57 -26.60 -8.05
C GLY A 89 -4.26 -25.55 -8.95
N ARG A 90 -4.83 -24.48 -8.39
CA ARG A 90 -5.55 -23.43 -9.15
C ARG A 90 -5.02 -22.04 -8.85
N PHE A 91 -5.01 -21.15 -9.85
CA PHE A 91 -4.70 -19.73 -9.62
C PHE A 91 -5.75 -19.10 -8.69
N THR A 92 -5.38 -18.90 -7.44
CA THR A 92 -6.27 -18.36 -6.41
C THR A 92 -5.47 -17.69 -5.32
N MET A 93 -6.11 -16.79 -4.59
CA MET A 93 -5.54 -16.23 -3.36
C MET A 93 -6.02 -16.99 -2.10
N LYS A 94 -6.93 -17.96 -2.24
CA LYS A 94 -7.40 -18.77 -1.12
C LYS A 94 -6.24 -19.60 -0.55
N GLY A 95 -6.11 -19.68 0.77
CA GLY A 95 -5.01 -20.38 1.44
C GLY A 95 -3.71 -19.58 1.55
N VAL A 96 -3.50 -18.58 0.69
CA VAL A 96 -2.29 -17.73 0.68
C VAL A 96 -2.53 -16.38 1.33
N VAL A 97 -3.64 -15.73 0.98
CA VAL A 97 -4.04 -14.41 1.47
C VAL A 97 -5.14 -14.58 2.52
N HIS A 98 -4.80 -14.33 3.78
CA HIS A 98 -5.68 -14.50 4.94
C HIS A 98 -6.53 -13.25 5.22
N TYR A 99 -7.35 -13.32 6.27
CA TYR A 99 -8.31 -12.30 6.71
C TYR A 99 -9.43 -12.02 5.69
N ARG A 100 -9.67 -12.99 4.79
CA ARG A 100 -10.67 -12.92 3.72
C ARG A 100 -11.92 -13.76 3.99
N ASP A 101 -12.01 -14.38 5.17
CA ASP A 101 -13.14 -15.22 5.60
C ASP A 101 -14.37 -14.40 6.02
N LYS A 102 -14.23 -13.07 6.09
CA LYS A 102 -15.33 -12.11 6.33
C LYS A 102 -16.09 -12.38 7.64
N PRO A 103 -15.41 -12.52 8.80
CA PRO A 103 -16.06 -12.83 10.07
C PRO A 103 -17.02 -11.73 10.56
N LEU A 104 -16.86 -10.49 10.10
CA LEU A 104 -17.75 -9.40 10.45
C LEU A 104 -18.92 -9.24 9.47
N SER A 105 -20.07 -8.80 9.98
CA SER A 105 -21.18 -8.39 9.12
C SER A 105 -20.82 -7.15 8.29
N ARG A 106 -21.45 -6.99 7.13
CA ARG A 106 -21.23 -5.82 6.26
C ARG A 106 -21.45 -4.50 6.99
N ARG A 107 -22.45 -4.43 7.87
CA ARG A 107 -22.73 -3.25 8.71
C ARG A 107 -21.57 -2.91 9.66
N LYS A 108 -20.97 -3.90 10.31
CA LYS A 108 -19.81 -3.68 11.20
C LYS A 108 -18.59 -3.22 10.41
N VAL A 109 -18.34 -3.83 9.26
CA VAL A 109 -17.25 -3.41 8.36
C VAL A 109 -17.47 -1.99 7.85
N PHE A 110 -18.69 -1.62 7.49
CA PHE A 110 -19.02 -0.26 7.05
C PHE A 110 -18.65 0.78 8.11
N TRP A 111 -19.13 0.62 9.35
CA TRP A 111 -18.86 1.61 10.40
C TRP A 111 -17.40 1.65 10.83
N LEU A 112 -16.75 0.50 11.01
CA LEU A 112 -15.33 0.45 11.35
C LEU A 112 -14.45 1.00 10.21
N GLY A 113 -14.77 0.62 8.97
CA GLY A 113 -14.08 1.08 7.77
C GLY A 113 -14.24 2.58 7.57
N ALA A 114 -15.45 3.12 7.72
CA ALA A 114 -15.72 4.56 7.64
C ALA A 114 -14.97 5.34 8.72
N ALA A 115 -14.97 4.86 9.97
CA ALA A 115 -14.21 5.48 11.05
C ALA A 115 -12.71 5.49 10.76
N CYS A 116 -12.16 4.38 10.23
CA CYS A 116 -10.75 4.31 9.85
C CYS A 116 -10.42 5.20 8.64
N LEU A 117 -11.31 5.27 7.64
CA LEU A 117 -11.16 6.14 6.47
C LEU A 117 -11.10 7.61 6.90
N VAL A 118 -12.05 8.04 7.75
CA VAL A 118 -12.06 9.40 8.31
C VAL A 118 -10.79 9.65 9.12
N TRP A 119 -10.39 8.71 9.98
CA TRP A 119 -9.13 8.79 10.72
C TRP A 119 -7.93 9.00 9.78
N MET A 120 -7.77 8.10 8.81
CA MET A 120 -6.64 8.14 7.88
C MET A 120 -6.61 9.47 7.13
N THR A 121 -7.75 9.94 6.63
CA THR A 121 -7.85 11.18 5.84
C THR A 121 -7.57 12.42 6.69
N VAL A 122 -8.21 12.55 7.85
CA VAL A 122 -8.06 13.74 8.70
C VAL A 122 -6.66 13.81 9.31
N VAL A 123 -6.16 12.67 9.82
CA VAL A 123 -4.86 12.62 10.49
C VAL A 123 -3.71 12.75 9.49
N SER A 124 -3.81 12.18 8.28
CA SER A 124 -2.77 12.39 7.27
C SER A 124 -2.62 13.87 6.89
N LEU A 125 -3.74 14.56 6.64
CA LEU A 125 -3.73 15.99 6.33
C LEU A 125 -3.16 16.82 7.49
N SER A 126 -3.55 16.48 8.72
CA SER A 126 -3.08 17.17 9.93
C SER A 126 -1.58 16.97 10.23
N LEU A 127 -0.98 15.90 9.72
CA LEU A 127 0.44 15.57 9.90
C LEU A 127 1.34 16.10 8.77
N THR A 128 0.79 16.75 7.74
CA THR A 128 1.59 17.40 6.69
C THR A 128 2.67 18.35 7.24
N PRO A 129 2.40 19.22 8.24
CA PRO A 129 3.44 20.08 8.80
C PRO A 129 4.59 19.30 9.45
N LEU A 130 4.30 18.16 10.09
CA LEU A 130 5.33 17.28 10.64
C LEU A 130 6.20 16.71 9.52
N ASP A 131 5.57 16.21 8.45
CA ASP A 131 6.27 15.63 7.30
C ASP A 131 7.20 16.66 6.64
N ASN A 132 6.77 17.92 6.55
CA ASN A 132 7.58 19.02 6.02
C ASN A 132 8.77 19.36 6.92
N ILE A 133 8.57 19.45 8.24
CA ILE A 133 9.67 19.69 9.20
C ILE A 133 10.72 18.58 9.11
N VAL A 134 10.28 17.32 9.05
CA VAL A 134 11.18 16.17 8.93
C VAL A 134 11.93 16.20 7.60
N TYR A 135 11.26 16.57 6.50
CA TYR A 135 11.89 16.75 5.20
C TYR A 135 12.97 17.83 5.24
N ASP A 136 12.64 19.02 5.72
CA ASP A 136 13.52 20.20 5.74
C ASP A 136 14.78 19.97 6.59
N TRP A 137 14.66 19.21 7.68
CA TRP A 137 15.79 18.97 8.58
C TRP A 137 16.71 17.83 8.15
N PHE A 138 16.16 16.81 7.48
CA PHE A 138 16.89 15.55 7.29
C PHE A 138 16.94 15.03 5.86
N PHE A 139 16.06 15.48 4.96
CA PHE A 139 15.87 14.86 3.64
C PHE A 139 15.88 15.85 2.46
N THR A 140 16.35 17.08 2.66
CA THR A 140 16.55 18.06 1.57
C THR A 140 17.53 17.60 0.48
N TRP A 141 18.37 16.60 0.78
CA TRP A 141 19.26 15.96 -0.19
C TRP A 141 18.55 14.91 -1.07
N VAL A 142 17.30 14.55 -0.75
CA VAL A 142 16.50 13.60 -1.53
C VAL A 142 15.75 14.35 -2.63
N ASP A 143 16.32 14.40 -3.83
CA ASP A 143 15.75 15.07 -4.99
C ASP A 143 14.85 14.13 -5.83
N TYR A 144 13.78 13.62 -5.23
CA TYR A 144 12.71 12.99 -6.01
C TYR A 144 11.76 14.06 -6.54
N GLN A 145 11.48 14.05 -7.84
CA GLN A 145 10.49 14.97 -8.43
C GLN A 145 9.10 14.68 -7.84
N GLY A 146 8.58 15.64 -7.07
CA GLY A 146 7.39 15.48 -6.24
C GLY A 146 7.64 15.45 -4.72
N ALA A 147 8.90 15.44 -4.30
CA ALA A 147 9.31 15.81 -2.96
C ALA A 147 9.19 17.34 -2.82
N GLY A 148 8.33 17.77 -1.91
CA GLY A 148 8.03 19.18 -1.70
C GLY A 148 7.11 19.34 -0.51
N PRO A 149 6.95 20.56 0.00
CA PRO A 149 6.12 20.84 1.16
C PRO A 149 4.62 20.63 0.89
N ASP A 150 4.23 20.57 -0.40
CA ASP A 150 2.84 20.48 -0.83
C ASP A 150 2.56 19.17 -1.57
N GLY A 151 1.43 18.54 -1.25
CA GLY A 151 0.99 17.26 -1.86
C GLY A 151 0.63 17.32 -3.35
N THR A 152 0.90 18.44 -4.03
CA THR A 152 0.65 18.68 -5.46
C THR A 152 1.88 19.17 -6.23
N THR A 153 3.05 19.31 -5.59
CA THR A 153 4.28 19.82 -6.23
C THR A 153 4.64 19.04 -7.51
N TYR A 154 4.35 17.74 -7.57
CA TYR A 154 4.57 16.90 -8.75
C TYR A 154 3.66 17.20 -9.96
N LEU A 155 2.68 18.09 -9.82
CA LEU A 155 1.75 18.51 -10.87
C LEU A 155 2.00 19.95 -11.35
N GLN A 156 2.78 20.73 -10.59
CA GLN A 156 3.05 22.13 -10.91
C GLN A 156 3.88 22.27 -12.20
N GLY A 157 3.65 23.35 -12.94
CA GLY A 157 4.40 23.66 -14.17
C GLY A 157 3.91 22.95 -15.44
N TYR A 158 2.83 22.17 -15.36
CA TYR A 158 2.19 21.53 -16.50
C TYR A 158 0.87 22.22 -16.89
N PRO A 159 0.50 22.27 -18.18
CA PRO A 159 -0.84 22.69 -18.60
C PRO A 159 -1.93 21.90 -17.86
N GLN A 160 -2.98 22.60 -17.41
CA GLN A 160 -4.08 22.00 -16.63
C GLN A 160 -4.71 20.79 -17.34
N GLU A 161 -4.85 20.84 -18.67
CA GLU A 161 -5.36 19.72 -19.46
C GLU A 161 -4.49 18.46 -19.34
N LEU A 162 -3.16 18.60 -19.42
CA LEU A 162 -2.23 17.48 -19.24
C LEU A 162 -2.25 16.93 -17.82
N VAL A 163 -2.41 17.81 -16.82
CA VAL A 163 -2.60 17.40 -15.41
C VAL A 163 -3.86 16.57 -15.27
N ILE A 164 -5.01 17.07 -15.75
CA ILE A 164 -6.29 16.36 -15.67
C ILE A 164 -6.21 15.02 -16.40
N THR A 165 -5.68 14.99 -17.63
CA THR A 165 -5.51 13.73 -18.39
C THR A 165 -4.64 12.74 -17.62
N THR A 166 -3.53 13.20 -17.01
CA THR A 166 -2.67 12.33 -16.21
C THR A 166 -3.38 11.78 -14.98
N LEU A 167 -4.13 12.62 -14.28
CA LEU A 167 -4.90 12.19 -13.11
C LEU A 167 -5.98 11.18 -13.51
N LEU A 168 -6.68 11.37 -14.64
CA LEU A 168 -7.68 10.43 -15.13
C LEU A 168 -7.07 9.07 -15.51
N ILE A 169 -5.88 9.06 -16.12
CA ILE A 169 -5.14 7.82 -16.42
C ILE A 169 -4.71 7.12 -15.13
N CYS A 170 -4.18 7.87 -14.16
CA CYS A 170 -3.62 7.31 -12.93
C CYS A 170 -4.71 6.90 -11.92
N ALA A 171 -5.83 7.60 -11.88
CA ALA A 171 -6.91 7.44 -10.90
C ALA A 171 -7.36 5.99 -10.64
N PRO A 172 -7.67 5.15 -11.66
CA PRO A 172 -8.07 3.77 -11.39
C PRO A 172 -6.96 2.95 -10.72
N PHE A 173 -5.70 3.28 -11.00
CA PHE A 173 -4.53 2.60 -10.44
C PHE A 173 -4.18 3.14 -9.04
N THR A 174 -3.69 4.38 -8.97
CA THR A 174 -3.20 4.98 -7.73
C THR A 174 -4.32 5.29 -6.75
N GLY A 175 -5.52 5.59 -7.25
CA GLY A 175 -6.69 5.88 -6.43
C GLY A 175 -7.33 4.63 -5.82
N PHE A 176 -7.11 3.42 -6.34
CA PHE A 176 -7.74 2.24 -5.74
C PHE A 176 -6.99 0.94 -5.96
N THR A 177 -6.73 0.57 -7.22
CA THR A 177 -6.23 -0.78 -7.53
C THR A 177 -4.86 -1.04 -6.90
N LEU A 178 -3.90 -0.14 -7.02
CA LEU A 178 -2.55 -0.33 -6.49
C LEU A 178 -2.53 -0.42 -4.95
N PRO A 179 -3.17 0.50 -4.20
CA PRO A 179 -3.37 0.32 -2.75
C PRO A 179 -4.05 -0.99 -2.37
N LEU A 180 -4.99 -1.48 -3.18
CA LEU A 180 -5.68 -2.75 -2.93
C LEU A 180 -4.72 -3.95 -3.06
N LEU A 181 -3.81 -3.93 -4.04
CA LEU A 181 -2.79 -4.97 -4.18
C LEU A 181 -1.84 -4.97 -2.97
N GLU A 182 -1.50 -3.79 -2.46
CA GLU A 182 -0.72 -3.65 -1.23
C GLU A 182 -1.46 -4.23 -0.02
N GLU A 183 -2.77 -4.01 0.12
CA GLU A 183 -3.54 -4.63 1.21
C GLU A 183 -3.45 -6.16 1.14
N TYR A 184 -3.66 -6.76 -0.04
CA TYR A 184 -3.54 -8.21 -0.21
C TYR A 184 -2.15 -8.73 0.14
N TYR A 185 -1.09 -8.02 -0.26
CA TYR A 185 0.27 -8.43 0.04
C TYR A 185 0.64 -8.22 1.51
N PHE A 186 0.56 -6.99 2.02
CA PHE A 186 1.06 -6.66 3.35
C PHE A 186 0.15 -7.16 4.46
N ARG A 187 -1.17 -6.97 4.35
CA ARG A 187 -2.11 -7.33 5.43
C ARG A 187 -2.64 -8.75 5.26
N GLY A 188 -2.85 -9.17 4.01
CA GLY A 188 -3.37 -10.50 3.70
C GLY A 188 -2.29 -11.59 3.64
N PHE A 189 -1.08 -11.29 3.16
CA PHE A 189 -0.02 -12.29 3.00
C PHE A 189 1.07 -12.19 4.07
N LEU A 190 1.65 -11.01 4.35
CA LEU A 190 2.78 -10.90 5.29
C LEU A 190 2.35 -10.88 6.77
N LEU A 191 1.38 -10.04 7.14
CA LEU A 191 0.96 -9.86 8.54
C LEU A 191 0.53 -11.17 9.26
N PRO A 192 -0.21 -12.09 8.64
CA PRO A 192 -0.59 -13.36 9.28
C PRO A 192 0.61 -14.26 9.58
N ARG A 193 1.75 -14.06 8.89
CA ARG A 193 2.96 -14.89 8.98
C ARG A 193 3.96 -14.40 10.04
N LEU A 194 3.51 -13.51 10.93
CA LEU A 194 4.26 -12.97 12.05
C LEU A 194 3.73 -13.41 13.43
N PRO A 195 3.31 -14.69 13.63
CA PRO A 195 2.72 -15.10 14.91
C PRO A 195 3.66 -14.92 16.11
N GLN A 196 4.98 -15.01 15.88
CA GLN A 196 6.00 -14.79 16.91
C GLN A 196 6.01 -13.38 17.51
N LEU A 197 5.47 -12.38 16.80
CA LEU A 197 5.39 -11.01 17.29
C LEU A 197 4.09 -10.74 18.07
N GLY A 198 3.10 -11.65 18.01
CA GLY A 198 1.82 -11.54 18.70
C GLY A 198 1.17 -10.18 18.47
N LYS A 199 0.89 -9.46 19.56
CA LYS A 199 0.28 -8.11 19.53
C LYS A 199 1.11 -7.04 18.83
N TRP A 200 2.43 -7.27 18.66
CA TRP A 200 3.33 -6.36 17.97
C TRP A 200 3.37 -6.57 16.46
N ALA A 201 2.81 -7.67 15.95
CA ALA A 201 2.73 -7.95 14.52
C ALA A 201 2.13 -6.80 13.68
N PRO A 202 0.96 -6.21 14.04
CA PRO A 202 0.41 -5.08 13.27
C PRO A 202 1.30 -3.83 13.31
N PHE A 203 2.00 -3.57 14.43
CA PHE A 203 2.93 -2.44 14.52
C PHE A 203 4.14 -2.67 13.60
N PHE A 204 4.76 -3.85 13.69
CA PHE A 204 5.88 -4.24 12.83
C PHE A 204 5.51 -4.14 11.35
N ASN A 205 4.34 -4.67 10.96
CA ASN A 205 3.86 -4.61 9.58
C ASN A 205 3.62 -3.17 9.12
N THR A 206 3.00 -2.32 9.95
CA THR A 206 2.75 -0.92 9.61
C THR A 206 4.06 -0.13 9.50
N PHE A 207 5.01 -0.36 10.40
CA PHE A 207 6.33 0.29 10.36
C PHE A 207 7.07 -0.05 9.07
N PHE A 208 7.23 -1.33 8.73
CA PHE A 208 7.94 -1.72 7.51
C PHE A 208 7.16 -1.40 6.22
N PHE A 209 5.82 -1.38 6.27
CA PHE A 209 5.02 -0.82 5.18
C PHE A 209 5.26 0.67 4.98
N SER A 210 5.46 1.42 6.07
CA SER A 210 5.78 2.85 6.00
C SER A 210 7.17 3.05 5.39
N VAL A 211 8.17 2.28 5.82
CA VAL A 211 9.55 2.30 5.28
C VAL A 211 9.63 1.84 3.82
N TYR A 212 8.76 0.92 3.40
CA TYR A 212 8.64 0.47 2.00
C TYR A 212 8.45 1.63 1.00
N HIS A 213 7.93 2.77 1.47
CA HIS A 213 7.85 4.01 0.69
C HIS A 213 9.20 4.74 0.64
N PHE A 214 10.24 4.10 0.09
CA PHE A 214 11.60 4.67 0.02
C PHE A 214 11.68 6.01 -0.73
N TRP A 215 10.65 6.37 -1.49
CA TRP A 215 10.53 7.66 -2.19
C TRP A 215 10.00 8.80 -1.31
N ALA A 216 9.56 8.52 -0.09
CA ALA A 216 9.07 9.52 0.86
C ALA A 216 9.45 9.16 2.31
N PRO A 217 10.74 8.96 2.63
CA PRO A 217 11.19 8.49 3.95
C PRO A 217 10.80 9.42 5.11
N TRP A 218 10.64 10.73 4.87
CA TRP A 218 10.19 11.69 5.89
C TRP A 218 8.78 11.41 6.42
N THR A 219 7.93 10.76 5.62
CA THR A 219 6.53 10.45 5.98
C THR A 219 6.37 9.16 6.80
N VAL A 220 7.45 8.48 7.18
CA VAL A 220 7.37 7.20 7.91
C VAL A 220 6.61 7.35 9.23
N LEU A 221 6.86 8.45 9.96
CA LEU A 221 6.18 8.71 11.23
C LEU A 221 4.70 8.99 11.03
N SER A 222 4.32 9.82 10.06
CA SER A 222 2.92 10.12 9.79
C SER A 222 2.16 8.87 9.34
N LYS A 223 2.71 8.11 8.39
CA LYS A 223 2.15 6.83 7.91
C LYS A 223 1.92 5.85 9.04
N LEU A 224 2.86 5.74 9.98
CA LEU A 224 2.69 4.88 11.14
C LEU A 224 1.46 5.29 11.96
N VAL A 225 1.24 6.58 12.18
CA VAL A 225 0.10 7.08 12.96
C VAL A 225 -1.23 6.91 12.22
N PHE A 226 -1.31 7.36 10.97
CA PHE A 226 -2.60 7.39 10.26
C PHE A 226 -3.03 6.01 9.72
N LEU A 227 -2.10 5.07 9.46
CA LEU A 227 -2.44 3.72 9.00
C LEU A 227 -2.72 2.75 10.14
N TYR A 228 -2.04 2.90 11.29
CA TYR A 228 -2.02 1.86 12.32
C TYR A 228 -3.41 1.40 12.79
N PRO A 229 -4.41 2.27 13.03
CA PRO A 229 -5.72 1.81 13.52
C PRO A 229 -6.42 0.82 12.58
N GLY A 230 -6.40 1.07 11.27
CA GLY A 230 -7.03 0.16 10.31
C GLY A 230 -6.27 -1.16 10.17
N VAL A 231 -4.93 -1.13 10.22
CA VAL A 231 -4.10 -2.35 10.21
C VAL A 231 -4.33 -3.18 11.46
N TRP A 232 -4.31 -2.53 12.63
CA TRP A 232 -4.56 -3.17 13.91
C TRP A 232 -5.96 -3.77 13.97
N LEU A 233 -7.00 -3.07 13.47
CA LEU A 233 -8.36 -3.59 13.43
C LEU A 233 -8.51 -4.76 12.44
N ALA A 234 -7.92 -4.68 11.26
CA ALA A 234 -7.93 -5.79 10.30
C ALA A 234 -7.29 -7.05 10.90
N TRP A 235 -6.16 -6.90 11.60
CA TRP A 235 -5.53 -7.97 12.36
C TRP A 235 -6.42 -8.46 13.52
N LYS A 236 -6.89 -7.56 14.38
CA LYS A 236 -7.64 -7.93 15.59
C LYS A 236 -8.97 -8.61 15.26
N LYS A 237 -9.62 -8.20 14.17
CA LYS A 237 -10.90 -8.74 13.70
C LYS A 237 -10.76 -9.81 12.64
N GLN A 238 -9.54 -10.08 12.17
CA GLN A 238 -9.24 -11.03 11.10
C GLN A 238 -10.07 -10.74 9.83
N ASP A 239 -10.21 -9.45 9.50
CA ASP A 239 -11.05 -8.97 8.40
C ASP A 239 -10.40 -7.82 7.63
N ILE A 240 -9.78 -8.15 6.50
CA ILE A 240 -9.03 -7.22 5.65
C ILE A 240 -9.92 -6.13 5.02
N ARG A 241 -11.24 -6.32 5.00
CA ARG A 241 -12.15 -5.31 4.43
C ARG A 241 -12.10 -3.99 5.20
N ILE A 242 -11.72 -4.01 6.48
CA ILE A 242 -11.55 -2.79 7.28
C ILE A 242 -10.38 -1.97 6.74
N SER A 243 -9.21 -2.61 6.53
CA SER A 243 -8.04 -1.90 6.02
C SER A 243 -8.20 -1.52 4.54
N ILE A 244 -8.91 -2.32 3.73
CA ILE A 244 -9.29 -1.95 2.36
C ILE A 244 -10.20 -0.71 2.33
N ALA A 245 -11.19 -0.64 3.23
CA ALA A 245 -12.04 0.54 3.33
C ALA A 245 -11.26 1.79 3.77
N MET A 246 -10.25 1.62 4.62
CA MET A 246 -9.39 2.73 5.06
C MET A 246 -8.40 3.16 3.97
N HIS A 247 -7.52 2.27 3.52
CA HIS A 247 -6.35 2.64 2.74
C HIS A 247 -6.70 2.90 1.27
N PRO A 248 -7.10 1.90 0.46
CA PRO A 248 -7.67 2.13 -0.86
C PRO A 248 -8.87 3.11 -0.86
N GLY A 249 -9.71 3.08 0.17
CA GLY A 249 -10.85 4.00 0.27
C GLY A 249 -10.45 5.46 0.44
N SER A 250 -9.42 5.76 1.25
CA SER A 250 -8.90 7.13 1.39
C SER A 250 -8.20 7.59 0.10
N ALA A 251 -7.42 6.71 -0.54
CA ALA A 251 -6.80 7.01 -1.83
C ALA A 251 -7.86 7.37 -2.90
N LEU A 252 -8.96 6.62 -2.93
CA LEU A 252 -10.05 6.84 -3.88
C LEU A 252 -10.76 8.16 -3.59
N LEU A 253 -11.07 8.42 -2.31
CA LEU A 253 -11.70 9.67 -1.89
C LEU A 253 -10.84 10.88 -2.30
N MET A 254 -9.54 10.87 -1.96
CA MET A 254 -8.63 11.97 -2.27
C MET A 254 -8.47 12.17 -3.78
N THR A 255 -8.40 11.07 -4.55
CA THR A 255 -8.30 11.14 -6.01
C THR A 255 -9.55 11.77 -6.63
N VAL A 256 -10.74 11.30 -6.23
CA VAL A 256 -12.01 11.80 -6.77
C VAL A 256 -12.20 13.28 -6.41
N VAL A 257 -11.99 13.64 -5.14
CA VAL A 257 -12.11 15.03 -4.68
C VAL A 257 -11.11 15.93 -5.39
N GLY A 258 -9.84 15.52 -5.50
CA GLY A 258 -8.80 16.29 -6.16
C GLY A 258 -9.07 16.52 -7.64
N VAL A 259 -9.49 15.48 -8.38
CA VAL A 259 -9.84 15.59 -9.80
C VAL A 259 -11.04 16.52 -10.01
N ILE A 260 -12.09 16.39 -9.19
CA ILE A 260 -13.28 17.26 -9.27
C ILE A 260 -12.90 18.71 -8.96
N ALA A 261 -12.13 18.96 -7.90
CA ALA A 261 -11.71 20.30 -7.52
C ALA A 261 -10.91 20.98 -8.64
N LEU A 262 -9.99 20.25 -9.28
CA LEU A 262 -9.22 20.76 -10.40
C LEU A 262 -10.07 21.00 -11.65
N ALA A 263 -10.94 20.05 -12.01
CA ALA A 263 -11.76 20.14 -13.21
C ALA A 263 -12.85 21.23 -13.12
N SER A 264 -13.31 21.52 -11.91
CA SER A 264 -14.29 22.59 -11.64
C SER A 264 -13.68 23.98 -11.48
N GLY A 265 -12.35 24.09 -11.45
CA GLY A 265 -11.64 25.35 -11.18
C GLY A 265 -11.71 25.80 -9.71
N ALA A 266 -12.19 24.94 -8.80
CA ALA A 266 -12.19 25.22 -7.35
C ALA A 266 -10.76 25.25 -6.76
N THR A 267 -9.78 24.71 -7.49
CA THR A 267 -8.35 24.78 -7.15
C THR A 267 -7.53 24.90 -8.44
N SER A 268 -6.49 25.75 -8.41
CA SER A 268 -5.47 25.86 -9.45
C SER A 268 -4.17 25.21 -9.00
N ILE A 269 -3.44 24.60 -9.93
CA ILE A 269 -2.14 23.95 -9.69
C ILE A 269 -1.11 24.53 -10.66
#